data_AF-A2BW95-F1
#
_entry.id   AF-A2BW95-F1
#
_cell.length_a   1.000
_cell.length_b   1.000
_cell.length_c   1.000
_cell.angle_alpha   90.00
_cell.angle_beta   90.00
_cell.angle_gamma   90.00
#
_symmetry.space_group_name_H-M   'P 1'
#
loop_
_entity.id
_entity.type
_entity.pdbx_description
1 polymer ?
#
loop_
_entity_poly.entity_id
_entity_poly.type
_entity_poly.pdbx_seq_one_letter_code
_entity_poly.pdbx_strand_id
1 'polypeptide(L)'
;MKKSINFIPFYLIMIFLTSCKISVNNEESFSNSEDPKSEQINSAKSKMKLRYACGEDGISEFINDGWIIVEEYSEEKICTWKSIPATKNCDMEKDKGCKITIPDKIGEEKIYLLEK
;
A
#
# COMPACT_ATOMS: atom_id res chain seq x y z
N MET A 1 -36.78 46.09 34.17
CA MET A 1 -35.52 45.77 33.44
C MET A 1 -35.36 44.26 33.43
N LYS A 2 -35.43 43.63 32.25
CA LYS A 2 -35.43 42.17 32.07
C LYS A 2 -33.98 41.65 32.11
N LYS A 3 -33.69 40.70 33.01
CA LYS A 3 -32.41 39.96 33.03
C LYS A 3 -32.45 38.91 31.92
N SER A 4 -31.58 39.04 30.92
CA SER A 4 -31.34 37.99 29.93
C SER A 4 -30.35 36.98 30.50
N ILE A 5 -30.81 35.74 30.67
CA ILE A 5 -29.97 34.59 30.97
C ILE A 5 -29.32 34.16 29.64
N ASN A 6 -28.01 34.34 29.51
CA ASN A 6 -27.24 33.78 28.40
C ASN A 6 -27.05 32.29 28.64
N PHE A 7 -27.92 31.50 28.03
CA PHE A 7 -27.72 30.07 27.83
C PHE A 7 -27.22 29.87 26.40
N ILE A 8 -26.28 28.92 26.19
CA ILE A 8 -25.73 28.39 24.91
C ILE A 8 -24.36 29.00 24.54
N PRO A 9 -23.31 28.16 24.38
CA PRO A 9 -23.33 27.09 23.38
C PRO A 9 -22.90 25.70 23.90
N PHE A 10 -23.89 24.85 24.17
CA PHE A 10 -23.71 23.39 24.17
C PHE A 10 -23.94 22.78 22.77
N TYR A 11 -24.32 23.59 21.78
CA TYR A 11 -24.67 23.11 20.43
C TYR A 11 -23.45 22.78 19.54
N LEU A 12 -22.21 23.02 20.00
CA LEU A 12 -21.00 22.76 19.21
C LEU A 12 -20.36 21.39 19.45
N ILE A 13 -20.88 20.56 20.37
CA ILE A 13 -20.28 19.25 20.69
C ILE A 13 -20.86 18.11 19.83
N MET A 14 -22.00 18.31 19.16
CA MET A 14 -22.69 17.23 18.42
C MET A 14 -22.24 17.02 16.98
N ILE A 15 -21.27 17.78 16.46
CA ILE A 15 -20.83 17.65 15.05
C ILE A 15 -19.70 16.61 14.88
N PHE A 16 -19.14 16.06 15.97
CA PHE A 16 -18.06 15.07 15.88
C PHE A 16 -18.50 13.60 15.77
N LEU A 17 -19.80 13.30 15.69
CA LEU A 17 -20.31 11.91 15.66
C LEU A 17 -20.93 11.47 14.34
N THR A 18 -20.79 12.22 13.24
CA THR A 18 -21.12 11.70 11.90
C THR A 18 -20.03 10.73 11.42
N SER A 19 -20.03 9.55 12.05
CA SER A 19 -19.75 8.21 11.50
C SER A 19 -18.89 8.14 10.24
N CYS A 20 -17.68 7.60 10.37
CA CYS A 20 -17.08 6.80 9.29
C CYS A 20 -18.02 5.63 8.99
N LYS A 21 -18.79 5.70 7.90
CA LYS A 21 -19.33 4.50 7.29
C LYS A 21 -18.16 3.77 6.64
N ILE A 22 -17.61 2.76 7.32
CA ILE A 22 -16.83 1.74 6.62
C ILE A 22 -17.87 0.91 5.86
N SER A 23 -18.07 1.20 4.57
CA SER A 23 -18.68 0.19 3.70
C SER A 23 -17.59 -0.84 3.49
N VAL A 24 -17.69 -1.97 4.18
CA VAL A 24 -17.00 -3.19 3.75
C VAL A 24 -17.62 -3.57 2.41
N ASN A 25 -17.12 -2.95 1.35
CA ASN A 25 -17.12 -3.56 0.04
C ASN A 25 -15.77 -4.26 -0.01
N ASN A 26 -15.79 -5.59 -0.04
CA ASN A 26 -14.60 -6.37 -0.35
C ASN A 26 -14.22 -6.07 -1.80
N GLU A 27 -13.48 -4.98 -2.00
CA GLU A 27 -12.71 -4.74 -3.21
C GLU A 27 -11.29 -4.49 -2.73
N GLU A 28 -10.45 -5.49 -2.99
CA GLU A 28 -9.00 -5.42 -2.85
C GLU A 28 -8.50 -4.19 -3.61
N SER A 29 -8.13 -3.16 -2.87
CA SER A 29 -7.46 -2.00 -3.41
C SER A 29 -5.99 -2.33 -3.61
N PHE A 30 -5.64 -2.91 -4.77
CA PHE A 30 -4.30 -2.74 -5.32
C PHE A 30 -4.25 -1.39 -6.05
N SER A 31 -3.34 -0.54 -5.58
CA SER A 31 -3.07 0.81 -6.07
C SER A 31 -3.01 0.91 -7.60
N ASN A 32 -3.77 1.86 -8.15
CA ASN A 32 -3.81 2.27 -9.55
C ASN A 32 -2.43 2.67 -10.11
N SER A 33 -2.12 2.15 -11.29
CA SER A 33 -1.52 2.93 -12.37
C SER A 33 -2.38 2.69 -13.61
N GLU A 34 -3.04 3.76 -14.08
CA GLU A 34 -3.91 3.76 -15.26
C GLU A 34 -3.10 3.52 -16.54
N ASP A 35 -3.45 2.47 -17.29
CA ASP A 35 -3.12 2.31 -18.71
C ASP A 35 -4.43 2.25 -19.53
N PRO A 36 -4.49 2.79 -20.76
CA PRO A 36 -5.74 3.01 -21.46
C PRO A 36 -6.37 1.68 -21.91
N LYS A 37 -7.62 1.53 -21.51
CA LYS A 37 -8.59 0.50 -21.89
C LYS A 37 -8.63 0.31 -23.41
N SER A 38 -8.03 -0.77 -23.92
CA SER A 38 -8.32 -1.28 -25.27
C SER A 38 -9.37 -2.40 -25.19
N GLU A 39 -10.44 -2.20 -25.94
CA GLU A 39 -11.58 -3.07 -26.17
C GLU A 39 -11.19 -4.47 -26.71
N GLN A 40 -11.97 -5.51 -26.37
CA GLN A 40 -12.67 -6.41 -27.31
C GLN A 40 -13.20 -7.66 -26.59
N ILE A 41 -14.50 -7.91 -26.72
CA ILE A 41 -15.19 -9.09 -26.18
C ILE A 41 -14.85 -10.30 -27.08
N ASN A 42 -13.76 -10.98 -26.77
CA ASN A 42 -13.42 -12.31 -27.28
C ASN A 42 -13.16 -13.19 -26.07
N SER A 43 -14.19 -13.90 -25.54
CA SER A 43 -14.16 -14.73 -24.32
C SER A 43 -12.94 -14.43 -23.42
N ALA A 44 -12.95 -13.24 -22.79
CA ALA A 44 -11.72 -12.60 -22.34
C ALA A 44 -10.97 -13.51 -21.36
N LYS A 45 -9.86 -14.09 -21.81
CA LYS A 45 -8.92 -14.79 -20.91
C LYS A 45 -8.61 -13.84 -19.76
N SER A 46 -8.83 -14.32 -18.55
CA SER A 46 -8.54 -13.54 -17.35
C SER A 46 -7.03 -13.33 -17.30
N LYS A 47 -6.59 -12.09 -17.06
CA LYS A 47 -5.17 -11.76 -16.93
C LYS A 47 -4.89 -11.16 -15.57
N MET A 48 -3.76 -11.51 -14.97
CA MET A 48 -3.31 -10.86 -13.74
C MET A 48 -1.79 -10.74 -13.69
N LYS A 49 -1.32 -9.74 -12.94
CA LYS A 49 0.11 -9.53 -12.70
C LYS A 49 0.42 -9.79 -11.23
N LEU A 50 1.36 -10.68 -10.96
CA LEU A 50 1.85 -10.98 -9.62
C LEU A 50 3.26 -10.44 -9.44
N ARG A 51 3.60 -10.04 -8.23
CA ARG A 51 4.92 -9.53 -7.86
C ARG A 51 5.36 -10.18 -6.56
N TYR A 52 6.53 -10.80 -6.58
CA TYR A 52 7.15 -11.37 -5.40
C TYR A 52 8.52 -10.75 -5.22
N ALA A 53 8.73 -10.10 -4.09
CA ALA A 53 9.97 -9.41 -3.80
C ALA A 53 10.75 -10.14 -2.70
N CYS A 54 12.07 -9.96 -2.72
CA CYS A 54 12.90 -10.20 -1.55
C CYS A 54 12.90 -11.64 -1.01
N GLY A 55 12.77 -12.60 -1.91
CA GLY A 55 12.81 -14.03 -1.60
C GLY A 55 11.44 -14.62 -1.24
N GLU A 56 10.36 -13.86 -1.38
CA GLU A 56 9.01 -14.43 -1.40
C GLU A 56 8.84 -15.30 -2.65
N ASP A 57 8.24 -16.47 -2.49
CA ASP A 57 7.85 -17.34 -3.61
C ASP A 57 6.44 -17.88 -3.33
N GLY A 58 5.47 -17.40 -4.09
CA GLY A 58 4.06 -17.82 -3.99
C GLY A 58 3.44 -18.17 -5.33
N ILE A 59 4.21 -18.16 -6.43
CA ILE A 59 3.66 -18.34 -7.78
C ILE A 59 3.06 -19.75 -7.97
N SER A 60 3.58 -20.73 -7.23
CA SER A 60 3.20 -22.14 -7.34
C SER A 60 1.70 -22.38 -7.11
N GLU A 61 1.04 -21.63 -6.23
CA GLU A 61 -0.41 -21.75 -5.99
C GLU A 61 -1.21 -21.48 -7.27
N PHE A 62 -0.84 -20.43 -8.00
CA PHE A 62 -1.52 -20.04 -9.24
C PHE A 62 -1.28 -21.03 -10.38
N ILE A 63 -0.06 -21.58 -10.47
CA ILE A 63 0.26 -22.60 -11.47
C ILE A 63 -0.56 -23.87 -11.21
N ASN A 64 -0.69 -24.28 -9.95
CA ASN A 64 -1.50 -25.45 -9.57
C ASN A 64 -3.00 -25.22 -9.84
N ASP A 65 -3.47 -23.98 -9.71
CA ASP A 65 -4.83 -23.57 -10.05
C ASP A 65 -5.08 -23.46 -11.56
N GLY A 66 -4.08 -23.75 -12.40
CA GLY A 66 -4.21 -23.79 -13.86
C GLY A 66 -4.03 -22.44 -14.55
N TRP A 67 -3.40 -21.46 -13.89
CA TRP A 67 -2.94 -20.25 -14.56
C TRP A 67 -1.65 -20.51 -15.35
N ILE A 68 -1.50 -19.82 -16.48
CA ILE A 68 -0.35 -19.95 -17.38
C ILE A 68 0.49 -18.69 -17.31
N ILE A 69 1.81 -18.84 -17.11
CA ILE A 69 2.76 -17.72 -17.20
C ILE A 69 2.93 -17.33 -18.66
N VAL A 70 2.59 -16.08 -18.96
CA VAL A 70 2.78 -15.45 -20.28
C VAL A 70 4.11 -14.72 -20.35
N GLU A 71 4.49 -14.06 -19.25
CA GLU A 71 5.72 -13.27 -19.16
C GLU A 71 6.28 -13.34 -17.74
N GLU A 72 7.61 -13.42 -17.63
CA GLU A 72 8.36 -13.35 -16.38
C GLU A 72 9.55 -12.41 -16.57
N TYR A 73 9.72 -11.47 -15.66
CA TYR A 73 10.90 -10.61 -15.61
C TYR A 73 11.22 -10.22 -14.16
N SER A 74 12.44 -9.74 -13.93
CA SER A 74 12.95 -9.38 -12.61
C SER A 74 13.52 -7.98 -12.59
N GLU A 75 13.26 -7.25 -11.50
CA GLU A 75 13.77 -5.90 -11.26
C GLU A 75 14.47 -5.83 -9.89
N GLU A 76 15.44 -4.93 -9.75
CA GLU A 76 16.09 -4.67 -8.46
C GLU A 76 15.14 -3.88 -7.54
N LYS A 77 15.00 -4.31 -6.28
CA LYS A 77 14.12 -3.68 -5.29
C LYS A 77 14.76 -3.64 -3.90
N ILE A 78 14.45 -2.58 -3.16
CA ILE A 78 14.86 -2.44 -1.76
C ILE A 78 13.96 -3.31 -0.89
N CYS A 79 14.56 -4.24 -0.16
CA CYS A 79 13.88 -5.20 0.71
C CYS A 79 13.73 -4.72 2.14
N THR A 80 14.78 -4.09 2.66
CA THR A 80 14.77 -3.57 4.02
C THR A 80 15.43 -2.20 4.06
N TRP A 81 14.99 -1.41 5.01
CA TRP A 81 15.54 -0.10 5.33
C TRP A 81 16.20 -0.16 6.70
N LYS A 82 17.33 0.52 6.88
CA LYS A 82 17.98 0.68 8.20
C LYS A 82 18.12 2.15 8.53
N SER A 83 18.02 2.45 9.83
CA SER A 83 18.32 3.77 10.35
C SER A 83 19.75 3.82 10.90
N ILE A 84 20.50 4.84 10.50
CA ILE A 84 21.88 5.12 10.94
C ILE A 84 21.97 6.53 11.51
N PRO A 85 22.99 6.85 12.33
CA PRO A 85 23.16 8.21 12.84
C PRO A 85 23.54 9.17 11.70
N ALA A 86 22.92 10.35 11.71
CA ALA A 86 23.14 11.40 10.71
C ALA A 86 24.56 11.98 10.73
N THR A 87 25.16 12.04 11.93
CA THR A 87 26.55 12.49 12.14
C THR A 87 27.24 11.61 13.18
N LYS A 88 28.57 11.63 13.22
CA LYS A 88 29.38 10.76 14.10
C LYS A 88 29.11 10.93 15.60
N ASN A 89 28.69 12.13 16.02
CA ASN A 89 28.55 12.49 17.44
C ASN A 89 27.08 12.58 17.88
N CYS A 90 26.19 11.90 17.16
CA CYS A 90 24.75 12.05 17.32
C CYS A 90 24.18 10.86 18.10
N ASP A 91 23.44 11.13 19.18
CA ASP A 91 22.75 10.10 19.96
C ASP A 91 21.37 9.84 19.33
N MET A 92 21.23 8.69 18.69
CA MET A 92 20.01 8.31 17.97
C MET A 92 18.75 8.27 18.86
N GLU A 93 18.88 8.08 20.17
CA GLU A 93 17.74 7.96 21.08
C GLU A 93 17.37 9.29 21.74
N LYS A 94 18.30 10.23 21.84
CA LYS A 94 18.09 11.51 22.53
C LYS A 94 17.96 12.71 21.60
N ASP A 95 18.69 12.70 20.48
CA ASP A 95 18.80 13.86 19.60
C ASP A 95 17.73 13.83 18.49
N LYS A 96 16.99 14.92 18.35
CA LYS A 96 15.99 15.06 17.28
C LYS A 96 16.68 15.18 15.93
N GLY A 97 16.13 14.51 14.91
CA GLY A 97 16.68 14.53 13.55
C GLY A 97 17.96 13.71 13.38
N CYS A 98 18.31 12.89 14.38
CA CYS A 98 19.56 12.13 14.40
C CYS A 98 19.53 10.86 13.52
N LYS A 99 18.36 10.35 13.14
CA LYS A 99 18.21 9.11 12.38
C LYS A 99 18.08 9.42 10.88
N ILE A 100 18.94 8.86 10.05
CA ILE A 100 18.79 8.82 8.59
C ILE A 100 18.46 7.39 8.18
N THR A 101 17.45 7.23 7.34
CA THR A 101 17.05 5.93 6.80
C THR A 101 17.68 5.70 5.44
N ILE A 102 18.40 4.60 5.28
CA ILE A 102 19.05 4.20 4.03
C ILE A 102 18.65 2.76 3.66
N PRO A 103 18.76 2.38 2.37
CA PRO A 103 18.57 0.99 1.98
C PRO A 103 19.56 0.10 2.74
N ASP A 104 19.04 -0.99 3.31
CA ASP A 104 19.85 -1.95 4.04
C ASP A 104 20.13 -3.18 3.18
N LYS A 105 19.06 -3.81 2.70
CA LYS A 105 19.13 -4.98 1.83
C LYS A 105 18.45 -4.67 0.51
N ILE A 106 19.18 -4.89 -0.57
CA ILE A 106 18.69 -4.87 -1.93
C ILE A 106 18.49 -6.32 -2.36
N GLY A 107 17.41 -6.59 -3.08
CA GLY A 107 17.11 -7.91 -3.62
C GLY A 107 16.37 -7.80 -4.94
N GLU A 108 15.86 -8.93 -5.41
CA GLU A 108 15.13 -9.02 -6.67
C GLU A 108 13.62 -9.05 -6.40
N GLU A 109 12.85 -8.37 -7.26
CA GLU A 109 11.41 -8.54 -7.42
C GLU A 109 11.16 -9.28 -8.72
N LYS A 110 10.51 -10.44 -8.63
CA LYS A 110 10.03 -11.19 -9.80
C LYS A 110 8.59 -10.80 -10.09
N ILE A 111 8.32 -10.55 -11.36
CA ILE A 111 7.03 -10.06 -11.86
C ILE A 111 6.53 -11.05 -12.90
N TYR A 112 5.33 -11.58 -12.66
CA TYR A 112 4.69 -12.58 -13.51
C TYR A 112 3.43 -12.00 -14.15
N LEU A 113 3.27 -12.18 -15.45
CA LEU A 113 1.99 -11.98 -16.13
C LEU A 113 1.35 -13.35 -16.36
N LEU A 114 0.14 -13.53 -15.86
CA LEU A 114 -0.61 -14.79 -15.91
C LEU A 114 -1.87 -14.66 -16.78
N GLU A 115 -2.25 -15.75 -17.43
CA GLU A 115 -3.50 -15.90 -18.20
C GLU A 115 -4.25 -17.19 -17.82
N LYS A 116 -5.58 -17.13 -17.81
CA LYS A 116 -6.49 -18.27 -17.63
C LYS A 116 -7.76 -18.14 -18.47
#